data_AF-A0A7J9XZ03-F1
#
_entry.id   AF-A0A7J9XZ03-F1
#
_cell.length_a   1.000
_cell.length_b   1.000
_cell.length_c   1.000
_cell.angle_alpha   90.00
_cell.angle_beta   90.00
_cell.angle_gamma   90.00
#
_symmetry.space_group_name_H-M   'P 1'
#
loop_
_entity.id
_entity.type
_entity.pdbx_description
1 polymer ?
#
loop_
_entity_poly.entity_id
_entity_poly.type
_entity_poly.pdbx_seq_one_letter_code
_entity_poly.pdbx_strand_id
1 'polypeptide(L)'
;MIDAFEQHPDAEIITSFPGLGPVLAARVLGEIGDDRSQFEDAKGFKAYAGTAPVTRASGRRHSVTRRVVRNKRLGQVGYLWAFS
;
A
#
# COMPACT_ATOMS: atom_id res chain seq x y z
N MET A 1 7.70 -6.40 -20.04
CA MET A 1 7.86 -6.32 -18.55
C MET A 1 6.53 -5.94 -17.86
N ILE A 2 5.56 -5.34 -18.55
CA ILE A 2 4.18 -5.12 -18.04
C ILE A 2 3.25 -6.28 -18.45
N ASP A 3 3.64 -7.08 -19.45
CA ASP A 3 2.83 -8.16 -20.02
C ASP A 3 2.33 -9.18 -18.98
N ALA A 4 3.14 -9.46 -17.95
CA ALA A 4 2.74 -10.37 -16.87
C ALA A 4 1.74 -9.73 -15.90
N PHE A 5 1.83 -8.42 -15.68
CA PHE A 5 0.86 -7.68 -14.87
C PHE A 5 -0.49 -7.61 -15.57
N GLU A 6 -0.52 -7.32 -16.88
CA GLU A 6 -1.76 -7.23 -17.67
C GLU A 6 -2.55 -8.55 -17.72
N GLN A 7 -1.85 -9.68 -17.62
CA GLN A 7 -2.48 -11.01 -17.57
C GLN A 7 -3.03 -11.37 -16.17
N HIS A 8 -2.73 -10.57 -15.14
CA HIS A 8 -3.16 -10.87 -13.78
C HIS A 8 -4.66 -10.57 -13.58
N PRO A 9 -5.44 -11.43 -12.89
CA PRO A 9 -6.87 -11.21 -12.68
C PRO A 9 -7.23 -9.87 -12.02
N ASP A 10 -6.35 -9.37 -11.13
CA ASP A 10 -6.56 -8.09 -10.42
C ASP A 10 -6.02 -6.86 -11.17
N ALA A 11 -5.44 -7.03 -12.37
CA ALA A 11 -4.83 -5.93 -13.12
C ALA A 11 -5.82 -4.80 -13.38
N GLU A 12 -7.00 -5.15 -13.90
CA GLU A 12 -8.06 -4.21 -14.24
C GLU A 12 -8.54 -3.42 -13.01
N ILE A 13 -8.74 -4.11 -11.88
CA ILE A 13 -9.13 -3.50 -10.61
C ILE A 13 -8.06 -2.50 -10.16
N ILE A 14 -6.78 -2.87 -10.19
CA ILE A 14 -5.70 -1.98 -9.73
C ILE A 14 -5.53 -0.80 -10.70
N THR A 15 -5.64 -0.99 -12.01
CA THR A 15 -5.57 0.12 -12.97
C THR A 15 -6.81 1.00 -13.00
N SER A 16 -7.91 0.60 -12.35
CA SER A 16 -9.11 1.44 -12.22
C SER A 16 -8.88 2.67 -11.33
N PHE A 17 -7.83 2.67 -10.51
CA PHE A 17 -7.48 3.80 -9.65
C PHE A 17 -6.97 4.98 -10.47
N PRO A 18 -7.60 6.17 -10.38
CA PRO A 18 -7.19 7.33 -11.17
C PRO A 18 -5.76 7.76 -10.81
N GLY A 19 -4.95 8.05 -11.85
CA GLY A 19 -3.54 8.43 -11.69
C GLY A 19 -2.58 7.26 -11.44
N LEU A 20 -3.07 6.06 -11.17
CA LEU A 20 -2.22 4.89 -10.93
C LEU A 20 -1.80 4.23 -12.24
N GLY A 21 -0.69 4.71 -12.81
CA GLY A 21 -0.13 4.14 -14.05
C GLY A 21 0.32 2.67 -13.91
N PRO A 22 0.45 1.93 -15.04
CA PRO A 22 0.65 0.47 -15.05
C PRO A 22 1.92 0.00 -14.33
N VAL A 23 2.98 0.81 -14.33
CA VAL A 23 4.23 0.49 -13.61
C VAL A 23 4.03 0.56 -12.09
N LEU A 24 3.31 1.57 -11.59
CA LEU A 24 2.99 1.69 -10.17
C LEU A 24 1.97 0.63 -9.76
N ALA A 25 0.97 0.37 -10.61
CA ALA A 25 -0.02 -0.68 -10.43
C ALA A 25 0.62 -2.08 -10.30
N ALA A 26 1.56 -2.42 -11.19
CA ALA A 26 2.32 -3.67 -11.11
C ALA A 26 3.12 -3.78 -9.80
N ARG A 27 3.68 -2.67 -9.31
CA ARG A 27 4.36 -2.65 -8.01
C ARG A 27 3.39 -2.78 -6.85
N VAL A 28 2.20 -2.18 -6.90
CA VAL A 28 1.15 -2.41 -5.88
C VAL A 28 0.86 -3.90 -5.81
N LEU A 29 0.57 -4.54 -6.95
CA LEU A 29 0.24 -5.96 -7.00
C LEU A 29 1.37 -6.82 -6.44
N GLY A 30 2.61 -6.61 -6.88
CA GLY A 30 3.75 -7.39 -6.43
C GLY A 30 4.08 -7.23 -4.94
N GLU A 31 3.76 -6.08 -4.33
CA GLU A 31 4.01 -5.84 -2.90
C GLU A 31 2.82 -6.24 -2.00
N ILE A 32 1.60 -6.29 -2.54
CA ILE A 32 0.42 -6.84 -1.83
C ILE A 32 0.49 -8.37 -1.82
N GLY A 33 0.88 -8.98 -2.94
CA GLY A 33 0.76 -10.42 -3.15
C GLY A 33 -0.62 -10.82 -3.68
N ASP A 34 -0.75 -12.10 -4.05
CA ASP A 34 -1.97 -12.74 -4.55
C ASP A 34 -2.83 -13.39 -3.44
N ASP A 35 -2.25 -13.61 -2.26
CA ASP A 35 -2.98 -14.08 -1.08
C ASP A 35 -3.83 -12.96 -0.45
N ARG A 36 -5.12 -12.95 -0.77
CA ARG A 36 -6.09 -12.00 -0.20
C ARG A 36 -6.31 -12.18 1.30
N SER A 37 -5.93 -13.31 1.88
CA SER A 37 -6.05 -13.59 3.32
C SER A 37 -4.81 -13.16 4.13
N GLN A 38 -3.74 -12.69 3.46
CA GLN A 38 -2.52 -12.21 4.11
C GLN A 38 -2.79 -11.12 5.16
N PHE A 39 -3.82 -10.31 4.96
CA PHE A 39 -4.26 -9.29 5.91
C PHE A 39 -5.66 -9.62 6.42
N GLU A 40 -5.81 -9.67 7.75
CA GLU A 40 -7.10 -9.87 8.40
C GLU A 40 -8.10 -8.75 8.03
N ASP A 41 -7.61 -7.51 7.93
CA ASP A 41 -8.41 -6.36 7.55
C ASP A 41 -7.60 -5.26 6.83
N ALA A 42 -8.31 -4.24 6.35
CA ALA A 42 -7.71 -3.07 5.73
C ALA A 42 -6.80 -2.26 6.67
N LYS A 43 -6.92 -2.40 8.01
CA LYS A 43 -6.03 -1.72 8.95
C LYS A 43 -4.65 -2.37 8.94
N GLY A 44 -4.59 -3.70 8.90
CA GLY A 44 -3.36 -4.48 8.72
C GLY A 44 -2.62 -4.04 7.46
N PHE A 45 -3.35 -3.95 6.34
CA PHE A 45 -2.78 -3.48 5.08
C PHE A 45 -2.23 -2.04 5.15
N LYS A 46 -3.00 -1.10 5.72
CA LYS A 46 -2.52 0.29 5.90
C LYS A 46 -1.31 0.38 6.83
N ALA A 47 -1.22 -0.47 7.85
CA ALA A 47 -0.05 -0.55 8.72
C ALA A 47 1.17 -1.11 7.98
N TYR A 48 0.98 -2.14 7.15
CA TYR A 48 2.04 -2.72 6.32
C TYR A 48 2.58 -1.73 5.27
N ALA A 49 1.70 -1.04 4.55
CA ALA A 49 2.05 0.06 3.64
C ALA A 49 2.63 1.29 4.37
N GLY A 50 2.39 1.36 5.69
CA GLY A 50 2.75 2.47 6.58
C GLY A 50 2.09 3.79 6.22
N THR A 51 0.85 3.71 5.74
CA THR A 51 -0.11 4.83 5.64
C THR A 51 -0.91 4.99 6.93
N ALA A 52 -1.02 3.94 7.75
CA ALA A 52 -1.60 4.04 9.09
C ALA A 52 -0.63 4.71 10.09
N PRO A 53 -1.09 5.71 10.87
CA PRO A 53 -0.27 6.32 11.91
C PRO A 53 0.00 5.36 13.08
N VAL A 54 0.95 5.73 13.94
CA VAL A 54 1.23 5.06 15.21
C VAL A 54 0.83 5.98 16.35
N THR A 55 -0.16 5.54 17.13
CA THR A 55 -0.60 6.23 18.34
C THR A 55 0.11 5.63 19.56
N ARG A 56 0.70 6.50 20.39
CA ARG A 56 1.27 6.13 21.70
C ARG A 56 0.62 6.97 22.78
N ALA A 57 -0.07 6.31 23.71
CA ALA A 57 -0.77 6.93 24.81
C ALA A 57 -0.47 6.21 26.14
N SER A 58 -0.25 6.96 27.22
CA SER A 58 0.10 6.41 28.54
C SER A 58 -0.64 7.09 29.70
N GLY A 59 -1.77 7.73 29.44
CA GLY A 59 -2.56 8.51 30.41
C GLY A 59 -1.98 9.92 30.72
N ARG A 60 -0.65 10.08 30.76
CA ARG A 60 0.03 11.39 30.93
C ARG A 60 0.44 12.05 29.62
N ARG A 61 0.60 11.25 28.56
CA ARG A 61 1.05 11.72 27.24
C ARG A 61 0.25 11.02 26.15
N HIS A 62 0.03 11.76 25.07
CA HIS A 62 -0.62 11.29 23.86
C HIS A 62 0.18 11.81 22.66
N SER A 63 0.56 10.92 21.74
CA SER A 63 1.29 11.30 20.54
C SER A 63 0.87 10.42 19.36
N VAL A 64 0.75 11.05 18.19
CA VAL A 64 0.46 10.38 16.92
C VAL A 64 1.63 10.68 15.99
N THR A 65 2.26 9.62 15.48
CA THR A 65 3.49 9.74 14.67
C THR A 65 3.37 8.89 13.40
N ARG A 66 4.22 9.18 12.40
CA ARG A 66 4.32 8.32 11.22
C ARG A 66 4.96 6.99 11.57
N ARG A 67 4.60 5.94 10.81
CA ARG A 67 5.24 4.63 10.92
C ARG A 67 6.58 4.63 10.20
N VAL A 68 7.66 4.30 10.92
CA VAL A 68 9.03 4.22 10.35
C VAL A 68 9.30 2.83 9.75
N VAL A 69 8.88 1.77 10.45
CA VAL A 69 9.01 0.39 9.97
C VAL A 69 7.78 0.03 9.15
N ARG A 70 7.95 -0.07 7.83
CA ARG A 70 6.90 -0.34 6.85
C ARG A 70 7.49 -0.95 5.59
N ASN A 71 6.65 -1.46 4.69
CA ASN A 71 7.06 -1.75 3.33
C ASN A 71 7.44 -0.43 2.62
N LYS A 72 8.74 -0.23 2.38
CA LYS A 72 9.27 1.00 1.78
C LYS A 72 8.87 1.16 0.31
N ARG A 73 8.73 0.07 -0.43
CA ARG A 73 8.38 0.09 -1.85
C ARG A 73 6.92 0.46 -2.04
N LEU A 74 6.02 -0.18 -1.29
CA LEU A 74 4.60 0.18 -1.29
C LEU A 74 4.38 1.61 -0.78
N GLY A 75 5.12 2.01 0.25
CA GLY A 75 5.11 3.39 0.73
C GLY A 75 5.65 4.42 -0.29
N GLN A 76 6.59 4.03 -1.16
CA GLN A 76 7.08 4.86 -2.26
C GLN A 76 6.04 4.98 -3.38
N VAL A 77 5.33 3.89 -3.70
CA VAL A 77 4.24 3.93 -4.68
C VAL A 77 3.19 4.96 -4.27
N GLY A 78 2.73 4.93 -3.01
CA GLY A 78 1.76 5.91 -2.52
C GLY A 78 2.27 7.36 -2.59
N TYR A 79 3.57 7.59 -2.38
CA TYR A 79 4.16 8.92 -2.55
C TYR A 79 4.13 9.38 -4.01
N LEU A 80 4.53 8.52 -4.95
CA LEU A 80 4.53 8.86 -6.38
C LEU A 80 3.13 9.05 -6.94
N TRP A 81 2.18 8.20 -6.51
CA TRP A 81 0.78 8.30 -6.90
C TRP A 81 0.11 9.59 -6.41
N ALA A 82 0.56 10.18 -5.29
CA ALA A 82 0.01 11.44 -4.80
C ALA A 82 0.28 12.66 -5.71
N PHE A 83 1.16 12.52 -6.71
CA PHE A 83 1.54 13.60 -7.65
C PHE A 83 1.25 13.25 -9.12
N SER A 84 0.48 12.19 -9.38
CA SER A 84 0.02 11.83 -10.72
C SER A 84 -1.27 12.55 -11.09
#